data_AF-A0AAU9BVZ8-F1
#
_entry.id   AF-A0AAU9BVZ8-F1
#
_cell.length_a   1.000
_cell.length_b   1.000
_cell.length_c   1.000
_cell.angle_alpha   90.00
_cell.angle_beta   90.00
_cell.angle_gamma   90.00
#
_symmetry.space_group_name_H-M   'P 1'
#
loop_
_entity.id
_entity.type
_entity.pdbx_description
1 polymer ?
#
loop_
_entity_poly.entity_id
_entity_poly.type
_entity_poly.pdbx_seq_one_letter_code
_entity_poly.pdbx_strand_id
1 'polypeptide(L)'
;MTELKAIGVKLALDDFGTGHANLNYLLKYPFDTLKIDKEFVTAIEPDTRSTKIVEGIISLAHNFGIEVLAEGVETQSQLDRLMQIGCDKIQGFFISPPVQAQEIPSLLAQYNR
;
A
#
# COMPACT_ATOMS: atom_id res chain seq x y z
N MET A 1 18.23 4.31 10.42
CA MET A 1 17.59 3.92 9.13
C MET A 1 18.61 3.59 8.05
N THR A 2 19.62 4.44 7.79
CA THR A 2 20.66 4.16 6.79
C THR A 2 21.47 2.89 7.06
N GLU A 3 21.78 2.59 8.32
CA GLU A 3 22.48 1.35 8.72
C GLU A 3 21.63 0.10 8.44
N LEU A 4 20.32 0.15 8.66
CA LEU A 4 19.39 -0.94 8.30
C LEU A 4 19.34 -1.14 6.78
N LYS A 5 19.35 -0.04 6.02
CA LYS A 5 19.41 -0.12 4.55
C LYS A 5 20.72 -0.69 4.06
N ALA A 6 21.83 -0.37 4.71
CA ALA A 6 23.15 -0.89 4.35
C ALA A 6 23.23 -2.43 4.46
N ILE A 7 22.43 -3.05 5.34
CA ILE A 7 22.34 -4.51 5.48
C ILE A 7 21.21 -5.14 4.63
N GLY A 8 20.56 -4.36 3.75
CA GLY A 8 19.54 -4.84 2.82
C GLY A 8 18.12 -4.91 3.37
N VAL A 9 17.84 -4.34 4.55
CA VAL A 9 16.47 -4.26 5.09
C VAL A 9 15.66 -3.26 4.28
N LYS A 10 14.45 -3.66 3.88
CA LYS A 10 13.47 -2.75 3.26
C LYS A 10 12.73 -1.94 4.33
N LEU A 11 12.49 -0.67 4.03
CA LEU A 11 11.78 0.25 4.93
C LEU A 11 10.41 0.58 4.34
N ALA A 12 9.35 0.39 5.12
CA ALA A 12 8.01 0.81 4.77
C ALA A 12 7.59 2.01 5.64
N LEU A 13 6.95 3.00 5.03
CA LEU A 13 6.23 4.07 5.72
C LEU A 13 4.78 3.64 5.89
N ASP A 14 4.37 3.44 7.14
CA ASP A 14 3.04 2.91 7.48
C ASP A 14 2.00 4.01 7.74
N ASP A 15 0.72 3.64 7.66
CA ASP A 15 -0.46 4.47 7.95
C ASP A 15 -0.47 5.83 7.20
N PHE A 16 0.04 5.87 5.97
CA PHE A 16 0.15 7.13 5.23
C PHE A 16 -1.24 7.64 4.84
N GLY A 17 -1.63 8.74 5.48
CA GLY A 17 -2.89 9.44 5.23
C GLY A 17 -3.69 9.75 6.50
N THR A 18 -3.42 9.11 7.63
CA THR A 18 -4.12 9.38 8.90
C THR A 18 -3.40 10.43 9.74
N GLY A 19 -4.16 11.30 10.41
CA GLY A 19 -3.67 12.29 11.40
C GLY A 19 -2.71 13.36 10.87
N HIS A 20 -1.45 12.98 10.63
CA HIS A 20 -0.37 13.84 10.16
C HIS A 20 0.58 13.04 9.23
N ALA A 21 0.17 12.83 7.98
CA ALA A 21 1.05 12.31 6.94
C ALA A 21 2.20 13.30 6.69
N ASN A 22 3.32 13.14 7.42
CA ASN A 22 4.42 14.09 7.37
C ASN A 22 5.29 13.83 6.14
N LEU A 23 5.00 14.56 5.06
CA LEU A 23 5.77 14.53 3.82
C LEU A 23 7.28 14.74 4.01
N ASN A 24 7.72 15.40 5.08
CA ASN A 24 9.15 15.53 5.38
C ASN A 24 9.83 14.17 5.61
N TYR A 25 9.12 13.10 5.95
CA TYR A 25 9.73 11.78 6.08
C TYR A 25 10.20 11.23 4.74
N LEU A 26 9.50 11.52 3.64
CA LEU A 26 9.94 11.15 2.29
C LEU A 26 11.25 11.84 1.90
N LEU A 27 11.51 13.03 2.45
CA LEU A 27 12.78 13.75 2.23
C LEU A 27 13.92 13.23 3.09
N LYS A 28 13.62 12.59 4.23
CA LYS A 28 14.62 12.24 5.26
C LYS A 28 15.05 10.79 5.23
N TYR A 29 14.18 9.89 4.78
CA TYR A 29 14.41 8.46 4.89
C TYR A 29 14.24 7.76 3.53
N PRO A 30 15.12 6.81 3.20
CA PRO A 30 15.09 6.07 1.94
C PRO A 30 14.08 4.90 2.02
N PHE A 31 12.79 5.23 2.09
CA PHE A 31 11.72 4.23 2.09
C PHE A 31 11.70 3.45 0.76
N ASP A 32 11.33 2.18 0.84
CA ASP A 32 11.08 1.29 -0.31
C ASP A 32 9.58 1.19 -0.60
N THR A 33 8.76 1.34 0.44
CA THR A 33 7.31 1.17 0.33
C THR A 33 6.58 2.26 1.11
N LEU A 34 5.50 2.77 0.54
CA LEU A 34 4.52 3.62 1.21
C LEU A 34 3.19 2.87 1.29
N LYS A 35 2.65 2.73 2.50
CA LYS A 35 1.38 2.05 2.75
C LYS A 35 0.27 3.08 2.87
N ILE A 36 -0.73 3.01 1.98
CA ILE A 36 -1.91 3.86 2.03
C ILE A 36 -2.91 3.22 2.98
N ASP A 37 -3.26 3.97 4.03
CA ASP A 37 -4.17 3.49 5.06
C ASP A 37 -5.56 3.13 4.51
N LYS A 38 -6.18 2.13 5.14
CA LYS A 38 -7.48 1.59 4.75
C LYS A 38 -8.60 2.64 4.70
N GLU A 39 -8.56 3.69 5.52
CA GLU A 39 -9.61 4.72 5.54
C GLU A 39 -9.77 5.39 4.17
N PHE A 40 -8.66 5.55 3.43
CA PHE A 40 -8.71 6.07 2.05
C PHE A 40 -9.22 5.01 1.09
N VAL A 41 -8.73 3.77 1.22
CA VAL A 41 -9.06 2.66 0.33
C VAL A 41 -10.53 2.27 0.41
N THR A 42 -11.13 2.29 1.61
CA THR A 42 -12.56 2.00 1.81
C THR A 42 -13.45 2.96 1.00
N ALA A 43 -13.04 4.22 0.82
CA ALA A 43 -13.80 5.25 0.11
C ALA A 43 -13.42 5.41 -1.38
N ILE A 44 -12.64 4.49 -1.95
CA ILE A 44 -12.28 4.51 -3.36
C ILE A 44 -13.49 4.13 -4.22
N GLU A 45 -13.96 5.10 -5.00
CA GLU A 45 -14.98 4.96 -6.04
C GLU A 45 -14.65 5.91 -7.21
N PRO A 46 -15.23 5.71 -8.41
CA PRO A 46 -15.04 6.64 -9.53
C PRO A 46 -15.34 8.08 -9.14
N ASP A 47 -14.46 9.00 -9.57
CA ASP A 47 -14.60 10.46 -9.39
C ASP A 47 -14.77 10.96 -7.94
N THR A 48 -14.44 10.15 -6.93
CA THR A 48 -14.45 10.60 -5.54
C THR A 48 -13.20 11.36 -5.15
N ARG A 49 -13.34 12.21 -4.13
CA ARG A 49 -12.20 12.91 -3.51
C ARG A 49 -11.16 11.93 -2.95
N SER A 50 -11.59 10.79 -2.40
CA SER A 50 -10.67 9.78 -1.89
C SER A 50 -9.78 9.24 -3.00
N THR A 51 -10.39 8.87 -4.13
CA THR A 51 -9.67 8.41 -5.33
C THR A 51 -8.65 9.43 -5.82
N LYS A 52 -8.99 10.73 -5.82
CA LYS A 52 -8.04 11.79 -6.23
C LYS A 52 -6.88 11.97 -5.25
N ILE A 53 -7.12 11.79 -3.95
CA ILE A 53 -6.06 11.80 -2.94
C ILE A 53 -5.14 10.59 -3.14
N VAL A 54 -5.70 9.39 -3.26
CA VAL A 54 -4.94 8.14 -3.47
C VAL A 54 -4.10 8.22 -4.75
N GLU A 55 -4.67 8.68 -5.86
CA GLU A 55 -3.97 8.92 -7.13
C GLU A 55 -2.79 9.90 -6.96
N GLY A 56 -2.98 10.98 -6.19
CA GLY A 56 -1.92 11.93 -5.86
C GLY A 56 -0.81 11.34 -4.98
N ILE A 57 -1.17 10.51 -4.00
CA ILE A 57 -0.20 9.80 -3.14
C ILE A 57 0.63 8.81 -3.96
N ILE A 58 -0.01 8.04 -4.85
CA ILE A 58 0.68 7.11 -5.75
C ILE A 58 1.67 7.85 -6.63
N SER A 59 1.21 8.90 -7.30
CA SER A 59 2.06 9.72 -8.16
C SER A 59 3.25 10.32 -7.41
N LEU A 60 3.03 10.78 -6.17
CA LEU A 60 4.09 11.28 -5.32
C LEU A 60 5.11 10.20 -4.98
N ALA A 61 4.68 9.04 -4.49
CA ALA A 61 5.58 7.95 -4.11
C ALA A 61 6.44 7.49 -5.30
N HIS A 62 5.82 7.35 -6.48
CA HIS A 62 6.52 6.98 -7.71
C HIS A 62 7.59 7.99 -8.12
N ASN A 63 7.36 9.30 -7.91
CA ASN A 63 8.39 10.33 -8.15
C ASN A 63 9.62 10.20 -7.25
N PHE A 64 9.49 9.55 -6.09
CA PHE A 64 10.61 9.22 -5.20
C PHE A 64 11.17 7.80 -5.44
N GLY A 65 10.64 7.06 -6.41
CA GLY A 65 11.01 5.66 -6.67
C GLY A 65 10.53 4.69 -5.59
N ILE A 66 9.45 5.05 -4.88
CA ILE A 66 8.89 4.26 -3.76
C ILE A 66 7.68 3.46 -4.28
N GLU A 67 7.62 2.16 -3.98
CA GLU A 67 6.45 1.32 -4.28
C GLU A 67 5.28 1.66 -3.35
N VAL A 68 4.05 1.55 -3.84
CA VAL A 68 2.84 1.80 -3.05
C VAL A 68 2.09 0.51 -2.77
N LEU A 69 1.71 0.32 -1.50
CA LEU A 69 0.83 -0.74 -1.05
C LEU A 69 -0.47 -0.13 -0.51
N ALA A 70 -1.62 -0.48 -1.10
CA ALA A 70 -2.93 -0.11 -0.57
C ALA A 70 -3.43 -1.14 0.44
N GLU A 71 -3.81 -0.68 1.63
CA GLU A 71 -4.31 -1.53 2.72
C GLU A 71 -5.83 -1.58 2.80
N GLY A 72 -6.38 -2.67 3.30
CA GLY A 72 -7.82 -2.82 3.51
C GLY A 72 -8.62 -2.94 2.22
N VAL A 73 -8.05 -3.55 1.17
CA VAL A 73 -8.81 -3.90 -0.04
C VAL A 73 -9.75 -5.07 0.27
N GLU A 74 -11.05 -4.86 0.10
CA GLU A 74 -12.09 -5.84 0.46
C GLU A 74 -12.97 -6.24 -0.74
N THR A 75 -13.00 -5.44 -1.81
CA THR A 75 -13.89 -5.67 -2.96
C THR A 75 -13.16 -5.64 -4.30
N GLN A 76 -13.73 -6.32 -5.30
CA GLN A 76 -13.22 -6.29 -6.67
C GLN A 76 -13.20 -4.85 -7.24
N SER A 77 -14.22 -4.05 -6.94
CA SER A 77 -14.30 -2.65 -7.38
C SER A 77 -13.12 -1.80 -6.87
N GLN A 78 -12.74 -1.98 -5.60
CA GLN A 78 -11.57 -1.30 -5.02
C GLN A 78 -10.28 -1.76 -5.71
N LEU A 79 -10.09 -3.06 -5.92
CA LEU A 79 -8.93 -3.59 -6.64
C LEU A 79 -8.84 -3.02 -8.06
N ASP A 80 -9.92 -3.10 -8.83
CA ASP A 80 -9.97 -2.62 -10.21
C ASP A 80 -9.62 -1.14 -10.27
N ARG A 81 -10.14 -0.36 -9.32
CA ARG A 81 -9.85 1.08 -9.27
C ARG A 81 -8.41 1.36 -8.88
N LEU A 82 -7.86 0.66 -7.89
CA LEU A 82 -6.45 0.77 -7.49
C LEU A 82 -5.50 0.40 -8.64
N MET A 83 -5.81 -0.65 -9.40
CA MET A 83 -5.07 -1.02 -10.61
C MET A 83 -5.11 0.08 -11.67
N GLN A 84 -6.28 0.67 -11.93
CA GLN A 84 -6.43 1.75 -12.91
C GLN A 84 -5.62 3.00 -12.57
N ILE A 85 -5.48 3.32 -11.28
CA ILE A 85 -4.71 4.48 -10.82
C ILE A 85 -3.24 4.15 -10.53
N GLY A 86 -2.78 2.95 -10.91
CA GLY A 86 -1.37 2.56 -10.87
C GLY A 86 -0.83 2.16 -9.50
N CYS A 87 -1.67 1.64 -8.59
CA CYS A 87 -1.19 1.09 -7.33
C CYS A 87 -0.37 -0.20 -7.57
N ASP A 88 0.79 -0.34 -6.91
CA ASP A 88 1.73 -1.44 -7.16
C ASP A 88 1.33 -2.75 -6.46
N LYS A 89 0.85 -2.65 -5.22
CA LYS A 89 0.54 -3.79 -4.36
C LYS A 89 -0.73 -3.54 -3.57
N ILE A 90 -1.42 -4.63 -3.22
CA ILE A 90 -2.58 -4.57 -2.34
C ILE A 90 -2.43 -5.53 -1.17
N GLN A 91 -3.09 -5.18 -0.07
CA GLN A 91 -3.35 -6.06 1.05
C GLN A 91 -4.79 -5.84 1.52
N GLY A 92 -5.48 -6.92 1.87
CA GLY A 92 -6.79 -6.84 2.50
C GLY A 92 -7.57 -8.13 2.38
N PHE A 93 -8.79 -8.13 2.93
CA PHE A 93 -9.64 -9.32 2.99
C PHE A 93 -10.10 -9.81 1.61
N PHE A 94 -9.95 -8.99 0.57
CA PHE A 94 -10.12 -9.42 -0.81
C PHE A 94 -9.15 -10.57 -1.17
N ILE A 95 -7.91 -10.53 -0.64
CA ILE A 95 -6.94 -11.61 -0.79
C ILE A 95 -7.17 -12.65 0.31
N SER A 96 -7.03 -12.23 1.57
CA SER A 96 -7.21 -13.10 2.72
C SER A 96 -7.27 -12.27 4.01
N PRO A 97 -8.05 -12.69 5.02
CA PRO A 97 -7.81 -12.20 6.39
C PRO A 97 -6.44 -12.66 6.90
N PRO A 98 -5.92 -12.08 8.00
CA PRO A 98 -4.79 -12.66 8.72
C PRO A 98 -5.09 -14.11 9.11
N VAL A 99 -4.19 -15.03 8.75
CA VAL A 99 -4.32 -16.47 9.02
C VAL A 99 -3.25 -16.95 9.98
N GLN A 100 -3.43 -18.12 10.57
CA GLN A 100 -2.41 -18.74 11.40
C GLN A 100 -1.20 -19.16 10.55
N ALA A 101 -0.02 -19.20 11.15
CA ALA A 101 1.22 -19.54 10.44
C ALA A 101 1.14 -20.88 9.68
N GLN A 102 0.45 -21.87 10.25
CA GLN A 102 0.24 -23.19 9.65
C GLN A 102 -0.64 -23.19 8.38
N GLU A 103 -1.42 -22.12 8.17
CA GLU A 103 -2.33 -21.98 7.03
C GLU A 103 -1.68 -21.27 5.85
N ILE A 104 -0.55 -20.56 6.06
CA ILE A 104 0.17 -19.81 5.03
C ILE A 104 0.54 -20.67 3.81
N PRO A 105 1.10 -21.89 3.96
CA PRO A 105 1.45 -22.71 2.79
C PRO A 105 0.23 -23.02 1.89
N SER A 106 -0.90 -23.35 2.52
CA SER A 106 -2.16 -23.62 1.81
C SER A 106 -2.71 -22.37 1.13
N LEU A 107 -2.57 -21.20 1.76
CA LEU A 107 -2.96 -19.92 1.17
C LEU A 107 -2.10 -19.61 -0.08
N LEU A 108 -0.77 -19.70 0.03
CA LEU A 108 0.14 -19.39 -1.08
C LEU A 108 -0.05 -20.33 -2.28
N ALA A 109 -0.38 -21.60 -2.04
CA ALA A 109 -0.66 -22.57 -3.11
C ALA A 109 -1.86 -22.16 -3.99
N GLN A 110 -2.78 -21.32 -3.49
CA GLN A 110 -3.92 -20.82 -4.28
C GLN A 110 -3.50 -19.74 -5.29
N TYR A 111 -2.38 -19.06 -5.06
CA TYR A 111 -1.90 -17.93 -5.86
C TYR A 111 -0.67 -18.25 -6.74
N ASN A 112 -0.09 -19.45 -6.64
CA ASN A 112 1.05 -19.90 -7.46
C ASN A 112 0.67 -20.37 -8.88
N ARG A 113 -0.19 -19.63 -9.60
CA ARG A 113 -0.54 -19.94 -11.00
C ARG A 113 0.25 -19.12 -12.01
#